data_AF-A0A7K5DLQ1-F1
#
_entry.id   AF-A0A7K5DLQ1-F1
#
_cell.length_a   1.000
_cell.length_b   1.000
_cell.length_c   1.000
_cell.angle_alpha   90.00
_cell.angle_beta   90.00
_cell.angle_gamma   90.00
#
_symmetry.space_group_name_H-M   'P 1'
#
loop_
_entity.id
_entity.type
_entity.pdbx_description
1 polymer ?
#
loop_
_entity_poly.entity_id
_entity_poly.type
_entity_poly.pdbx_seq_one_letter_code
_entity_poly.pdbx_strand_id
1 'polypeptide(L)'
;MAPSGRKHGGKAGKPAPEEQTLPAYDFEEDKKELSGSEEDIREGVYMPFFSTFLKCEVTFLTVNRKTDTSVSAADINKALLAKRKRLEMYTKASLKTSNQKIEHVWKTQQEQRQKLNHEFSQQFLTFFQQWEADVQKGEEQEEKLANMLRQQQKVFQQARIVQSQRLKTIKQLYEQYLKRMDELEKSNENLLVGAQNELRKEMALLQKKIMMDTQQQEMATVRKSLQSMLF
;
A
#
# COMPACT_ATOMS: atom_id res chain seq x y z
N MET A 1 -31.78 -12.93 51.89
CA MET A 1 -32.69 -13.30 50.77
C MET A 1 -31.87 -14.01 49.71
N ALA A 2 -32.44 -15.08 49.16
CA ALA A 2 -31.77 -16.13 48.42
C ALA A 2 -31.16 -15.69 47.07
N PRO A 3 -30.12 -16.41 46.60
CA PRO A 3 -29.59 -16.33 45.25
C PRO A 3 -30.41 -17.22 44.30
N SER A 4 -30.28 -17.02 42.98
CA SER A 4 -30.68 -18.03 42.01
C SER A 4 -29.64 -18.11 40.91
N GLY A 5 -28.89 -19.21 40.93
CA GLY A 5 -28.17 -19.69 39.77
C GLY A 5 -29.01 -20.69 39.00
N ARG A 6 -28.71 -20.87 37.70
CA ARG A 6 -28.45 -22.22 37.17
C ARG A 6 -27.81 -22.16 35.79
N LYS A 7 -26.72 -22.92 35.70
CA LYS A 7 -26.13 -23.55 34.51
C LYS A 7 -27.19 -24.20 33.62
N HIS A 8 -26.98 -24.13 32.30
CA HIS A 8 -26.85 -25.24 31.34
C HIS A 8 -26.26 -24.58 30.08
N GLY A 9 -25.34 -25.14 29.31
CA GLY A 9 -24.88 -26.50 29.09
C GLY A 9 -24.35 -26.46 27.66
N GLY A 10 -23.08 -26.82 27.45
CA GLY A 10 -22.41 -26.63 26.17
C GLY A 10 -23.04 -27.42 25.01
N LYS A 11 -22.80 -26.94 23.80
CA LYS A 11 -22.56 -27.82 22.65
C LYS A 11 -21.84 -27.09 21.52
N ALA A 12 -20.74 -27.72 21.12
CA ALA A 12 -20.13 -27.80 19.80
C ALA A 12 -19.74 -26.49 19.11
N GLY A 13 -18.43 -26.25 19.11
CA GLY A 13 -17.78 -25.38 18.14
C GLY A 13 -18.11 -25.82 16.72
N LYS A 14 -18.52 -24.86 15.90
CA LYS A 14 -18.43 -24.95 14.45
C LYS A 14 -16.99 -24.61 14.06
N PRO A 15 -16.32 -25.42 13.22
CA PRO A 15 -15.07 -24.99 12.62
C PRO A 15 -15.34 -23.79 11.72
N ALA A 16 -14.37 -22.86 11.72
CA ALA A 16 -14.27 -21.80 10.74
C ALA A 16 -14.34 -22.42 9.33
N PRO A 17 -15.07 -21.80 8.37
CA PRO A 17 -14.75 -22.07 6.98
C PRO A 17 -13.38 -21.46 6.73
N GLU A 18 -12.40 -22.35 6.55
CA GLU A 18 -11.13 -22.05 5.92
C GLU A 18 -11.40 -21.28 4.62
N GLU A 19 -10.83 -20.08 4.58
CA GLU A 19 -10.14 -19.50 3.43
C GLU A 19 -10.57 -20.06 2.07
N GLN A 20 -11.73 -19.61 1.59
CA GLN A 20 -11.95 -19.55 0.15
C GLN A 20 -10.97 -18.49 -0.37
N THR A 21 -9.78 -18.95 -0.72
CA THR A 21 -8.95 -18.32 -1.74
C THR A 21 -9.89 -18.06 -2.91
N LEU A 22 -10.22 -16.78 -3.10
CA LEU A 22 -10.87 -16.34 -4.31
C LEU A 22 -10.02 -16.90 -5.46
N PRO A 23 -10.60 -17.64 -6.41
CA PRO A 23 -9.86 -18.03 -7.59
C PRO A 23 -9.37 -16.71 -8.20
N ALA A 24 -8.04 -16.57 -8.31
CA ALA A 24 -7.43 -15.49 -9.05
C ALA A 24 -8.18 -15.42 -10.38
N TYR A 25 -8.75 -14.25 -10.67
CA TYR A 25 -9.44 -14.03 -11.93
C TYR A 25 -8.40 -14.24 -13.03
N ASP A 26 -8.47 -15.43 -13.63
CA ASP A 26 -7.61 -15.83 -14.73
C ASP A 26 -7.99 -14.93 -15.90
N PHE A 27 -7.04 -14.08 -16.28
CA PHE A 27 -7.18 -13.28 -17.48
C PHE A 27 -7.01 -14.26 -18.62
N GLU A 28 -8.12 -14.89 -19.04
CA GLU A 28 -8.20 -15.56 -20.33
C GLU A 28 -7.71 -14.53 -21.35
N GLU A 29 -6.46 -14.72 -21.78
CA GLU A 29 -5.82 -13.96 -22.82
C GLU A 29 -6.52 -14.39 -24.12
N ASP A 30 -7.73 -13.88 -24.32
CA ASP A 30 -8.35 -13.77 -25.62
C ASP A 30 -7.40 -12.89 -26.43
N LYS A 31 -6.36 -13.52 -26.99
CA LYS A 31 -5.62 -13.07 -28.15
C LYS A 31 -6.57 -13.07 -29.33
N LYS A 32 -7.57 -12.21 -29.25
CA LYS A 32 -8.11 -11.57 -30.42
C LYS A 32 -6.98 -10.67 -30.86
N GLU A 33 -6.12 -11.22 -31.73
CA GLU A 33 -5.15 -10.48 -32.49
C GLU A 33 -5.88 -9.27 -33.08
N LEU A 34 -5.81 -8.14 -32.38
CA LEU A 34 -6.07 -6.84 -32.94
C LEU A 34 -4.90 -6.63 -33.89
N SER A 35 -5.04 -7.22 -35.07
CA SER A 35 -4.20 -6.99 -36.23
C SER A 35 -4.40 -5.52 -36.63
N GLY A 36 -3.75 -4.65 -35.86
CA GLY A 36 -3.30 -3.35 -36.33
C GLY A 36 -2.21 -3.66 -37.33
N SER A 37 -2.61 -3.83 -38.58
CA SER A 37 -1.70 -3.82 -39.72
C SER A 37 -1.00 -2.44 -39.73
N GLU A 38 0.13 -2.38 -39.05
CA GLU A 38 1.28 -1.61 -39.49
C GLU A 38 1.93 -2.39 -40.64
N GLU A 39 1.22 -2.47 -41.77
CA GLU A 39 1.90 -2.83 -43.02
C GLU A 39 2.43 -1.54 -43.61
N ASP A 40 3.73 -1.34 -43.38
CA ASP A 40 4.62 -0.69 -44.33
C ASP A 40 4.46 -1.40 -45.68
N ILE A 41 3.45 -0.98 -46.46
CA ILE A 41 3.20 -1.50 -47.80
C ILE A 41 4.23 -0.83 -48.72
N ARG A 42 5.39 -1.47 -48.74
CA ARG A 42 6.30 -1.61 -49.87
C ARG A 42 5.55 -1.34 -51.18
N GLU A 43 6.02 -0.32 -51.90
CA GLU A 43 5.69 -0.05 -53.30
C GLU A 43 5.54 -1.35 -54.09
N GLY A 44 4.35 -1.62 -54.63
CA GLY A 44 4.21 -2.61 -55.70
C GLY A 44 3.10 -3.64 -55.64
N VAL A 45 2.00 -3.45 -54.87
CA VAL A 45 0.80 -4.29 -55.06
C VAL A 45 -0.31 -3.48 -55.71
N TYR A 46 -0.26 -3.46 -57.04
CA TYR A 46 -1.37 -3.08 -57.89
C TYR A 46 -2.57 -3.97 -57.52
N MET A 47 -3.63 -3.39 -56.97
CA MET A 47 -4.89 -4.07 -56.65
C MET A 47 -5.37 -4.92 -57.85
N PRO A 48 -5.62 -6.24 -57.70
CA PRO A 48 -6.02 -7.14 -58.80
C PRO A 48 -7.40 -6.84 -59.41
N PHE A 49 -8.13 -5.86 -58.88
CA PHE A 49 -9.52 -5.58 -59.24
C PHE A 49 -9.69 -4.79 -60.55
N PHE A 50 -8.63 -4.18 -61.07
CA PHE A 50 -8.70 -3.38 -62.31
C PHE A 50 -8.44 -4.17 -63.60
N SER A 51 -8.00 -5.43 -63.52
CA SER A 51 -7.62 -6.20 -64.72
C SER A 51 -8.81 -6.79 -65.51
N THR A 52 -10.00 -6.86 -64.90
CA THR A 52 -11.16 -7.56 -65.49
C THR A 52 -12.08 -6.68 -66.34
N PHE A 53 -11.86 -5.37 -66.41
CA PHE A 53 -12.71 -4.47 -67.24
C PHE A 53 -12.09 -4.07 -68.60
N LEU A 54 -10.95 -4.63 -68.97
CA LEU A 54 -10.20 -4.24 -70.18
C LEU A 54 -10.25 -5.25 -71.34
N LYS A 55 -11.38 -5.95 -71.51
CA LYS A 55 -11.69 -6.69 -72.75
C LYS A 55 -13.10 -6.39 -73.21
N CYS A 56 -13.29 -5.21 -73.80
CA CYS A 56 -14.39 -4.98 -74.74
C CYS A 56 -13.79 -5.06 -76.15
N GLU A 57 -13.80 -6.27 -76.71
CA GLU A 57 -13.45 -6.51 -78.10
C GLU A 57 -14.60 -5.96 -78.96
N VAL A 58 -14.39 -4.79 -79.58
CA VAL A 58 -15.39 -4.20 -80.49
C VAL A 58 -15.25 -4.89 -81.84
N THR A 59 -15.95 -6.00 -82.01
CA THR A 59 -16.12 -6.66 -83.31
C THR A 59 -17.06 -5.81 -84.16
N PHE A 60 -16.52 -5.11 -85.16
CA PHE A 60 -17.34 -4.34 -86.11
C PHE A 60 -17.87 -5.30 -87.19
N LEU A 61 -19.19 -5.52 -87.21
CA LEU A 61 -19.85 -6.19 -88.33
C LEU A 61 -19.82 -5.28 -89.56
N THR A 62 -19.17 -5.74 -90.62
CA THR A 62 -19.19 -5.08 -91.94
C THR A 62 -20.58 -5.24 -92.55
N VAL A 63 -21.48 -4.30 -92.30
CA VAL A 63 -22.76 -4.21 -93.02
C VAL A 63 -22.50 -3.60 -94.39
N ASN A 64 -22.35 -4.46 -95.40
CA ASN A 64 -22.40 -4.06 -96.81
C ASN A 64 -23.85 -3.70 -97.17
N ARG A 65 -24.18 -2.41 -97.08
CA ARG A 65 -25.42 -1.85 -97.63
C ARG A 65 -25.06 -0.89 -98.77
N LYS A 66 -25.29 -1.34 -100.01
CA LYS A 66 -25.16 -0.51 -101.21
C LYS A 66 -26.22 0.60 -101.18
N THR A 67 -25.78 1.85 -101.16
CA THR A 67 -26.60 3.01 -101.54
C THR A 67 -25.73 3.93 -102.39
N ASP A 68 -26.24 4.31 -103.55
CA ASP A 68 -25.59 5.16 -104.53
C ASP A 68 -25.32 6.55 -103.97
N THR A 69 -24.04 6.87 -103.75
CA THR A 69 -23.53 8.25 -103.61
C THR A 69 -22.03 8.24 -103.84
N SER A 70 -21.51 9.25 -104.54
CA SER A 70 -20.12 9.41 -105.00
C SER A 70 -19.12 9.69 -103.86
N VAL A 71 -19.04 8.81 -102.87
CA VAL A 71 -18.09 8.92 -101.76
C VAL A 71 -16.92 7.96 -102.01
N SER A 72 -15.70 8.51 -102.12
CA SER A 72 -14.48 7.72 -102.31
C SER A 72 -14.17 6.89 -101.06
N ALA A 73 -13.78 5.62 -101.23
CA ALA A 73 -13.39 4.73 -100.14
C ALA A 73 -12.26 5.29 -99.26
N ALA A 74 -11.43 6.19 -99.81
CA ALA A 74 -10.38 6.90 -99.08
C ALA A 74 -10.93 7.87 -98.02
N ASP A 75 -12.03 8.57 -98.31
CA ASP A 75 -12.64 9.53 -97.38
C ASP A 75 -13.30 8.83 -96.19
N ILE A 76 -13.89 7.64 -96.44
CA ILE A 76 -14.45 6.78 -95.38
C ILE A 76 -13.35 6.32 -94.42
N ASN A 77 -12.21 5.83 -94.96
CA ASN A 77 -11.08 5.38 -94.13
C ASN A 77 -10.47 6.54 -93.32
N LYS A 78 -10.33 7.72 -93.91
CA LYS A 78 -9.84 8.92 -93.21
C LYS A 78 -10.78 9.35 -92.08
N ALA A 79 -12.10 9.34 -92.32
CA ALA A 79 -13.10 9.63 -91.29
C ALA A 79 -13.10 8.58 -90.16
N LEU A 80 -12.91 7.30 -90.48
CA LEU A 80 -12.83 6.22 -89.51
C LEU A 80 -11.59 6.36 -88.62
N LEU A 81 -10.42 6.66 -89.20
CA LEU A 81 -9.19 6.95 -88.44
C LEU A 81 -9.33 8.19 -87.54
N ALA A 82 -9.95 9.27 -88.04
CA ALA A 82 -10.21 10.46 -87.24
C ALA A 82 -11.17 10.17 -86.07
N LYS A 83 -12.22 9.37 -86.30
CA LYS A 83 -13.16 8.93 -85.25
C LYS A 83 -12.45 8.05 -84.21
N ARG A 84 -11.59 7.14 -84.65
CA ARG A 84 -10.76 6.30 -83.77
C ARG A 84 -9.86 7.15 -82.87
N LYS A 85 -9.08 8.07 -83.45
CA LYS A 85 -8.20 8.97 -82.69
C LYS A 85 -8.98 9.83 -81.69
N ARG A 86 -10.15 10.33 -82.08
CA ARG A 86 -11.03 11.09 -81.17
C ARG A 86 -11.53 10.24 -80.00
N LEU A 87 -11.94 9.00 -80.25
CA LEU A 87 -12.35 8.06 -79.21
C LEU A 87 -11.19 7.72 -78.27
N GLU A 88 -10.01 7.44 -78.80
CA GLU A 88 -8.80 7.15 -77.99
C GLU A 88 -8.45 8.33 -77.08
N MET A 89 -8.44 9.57 -77.61
CA MET A 89 -8.19 10.78 -76.81
C MET A 89 -9.26 10.96 -75.73
N TYR A 90 -10.54 10.79 -76.07
CA TYR A 90 -11.65 10.91 -75.13
C TYR A 90 -11.56 9.86 -74.00
N THR A 91 -11.35 8.59 -74.35
CA THR A 91 -11.20 7.50 -73.38
C THR A 91 -9.99 7.74 -72.47
N LYS A 92 -8.85 8.19 -73.02
CA LYS A 92 -7.66 8.52 -72.22
C LYS A 92 -7.92 9.67 -71.24
N ALA A 93 -8.58 10.73 -71.68
CA ALA A 93 -8.93 11.87 -70.82
C ALA A 93 -9.94 11.48 -69.73
N SER A 94 -10.94 10.67 -70.09
CA SER A 94 -11.94 10.15 -69.15
C SER A 94 -11.31 9.25 -68.09
N LEU A 95 -10.44 8.32 -68.50
CA LEU A 95 -9.72 7.43 -67.56
C LEU A 95 -8.82 8.22 -66.62
N LYS A 96 -8.06 9.20 -67.14
CA LYS A 96 -7.23 10.08 -66.30
C LYS A 96 -8.07 10.80 -65.25
N THR A 97 -9.20 11.37 -65.66
CA THR A 97 -10.12 12.08 -64.74
C THR A 97 -10.71 11.13 -63.70
N SER A 98 -11.06 9.91 -64.10
CA SER A 98 -11.57 8.89 -63.19
C SER A 98 -10.52 8.45 -62.16
N ASN A 99 -9.29 8.19 -62.60
CA ASN A 99 -8.18 7.85 -61.69
C ASN A 99 -7.93 8.96 -60.67
N GLN A 100 -7.89 10.23 -61.11
CA GLN A 100 -7.70 11.37 -60.21
C GLN A 100 -8.80 11.46 -59.14
N LYS A 101 -10.06 11.16 -59.49
CA LYS A 101 -11.15 11.12 -58.51
C LYS A 101 -10.97 9.99 -57.49
N ILE A 102 -10.54 8.81 -57.94
CA ILE A 102 -10.28 7.66 -57.05
C ILE A 102 -9.12 7.98 -56.11
N GLU A 103 -8.01 8.52 -56.63
CA GLU A 103 -6.85 8.95 -55.82
C GLU A 103 -7.25 10.01 -54.80
N HIS A 104 -8.09 10.98 -55.18
CA HIS A 104 -8.55 12.01 -54.27
C HIS A 104 -9.39 11.45 -53.12
N VAL A 105 -10.33 10.52 -53.41
CA VAL A 105 -11.12 9.84 -52.38
C VAL A 105 -10.21 9.02 -51.46
N TRP A 106 -9.26 8.28 -52.03
CA TRP A 106 -8.30 7.49 -51.25
C TRP A 106 -7.48 8.37 -50.30
N LYS A 107 -6.91 9.46 -50.81
CA LYS A 107 -6.10 10.40 -50.03
C LYS A 107 -6.93 11.04 -48.92
N THR A 108 -8.16 11.47 -49.21
CA THR A 108 -9.07 12.06 -48.22
C THR A 108 -9.36 11.08 -47.08
N GLN A 109 -9.62 9.80 -47.41
CA GLN A 109 -9.84 8.78 -46.39
C GLN A 109 -8.58 8.49 -45.55
N GLN A 110 -7.40 8.48 -46.17
CA GLN A 110 -6.13 8.31 -45.46
C GLN A 110 -5.89 9.45 -44.48
N GLU A 111 -6.09 10.70 -44.91
CA GLU A 111 -5.95 11.89 -44.07
C GLU A 111 -6.93 11.86 -42.89
N GLN A 112 -8.18 11.44 -43.11
CA GLN A 112 -9.17 11.29 -42.04
C GLN A 112 -8.75 10.25 -41.00
N ARG A 113 -8.25 9.08 -41.42
CA ARG A 113 -7.75 8.05 -40.50
C ARG A 113 -6.53 8.51 -39.72
N GLN A 114 -5.58 9.18 -40.37
CA GLN A 114 -4.40 9.74 -39.72
C GLN A 114 -4.77 10.81 -38.69
N LYS A 115 -5.72 11.70 -39.03
CA LYS A 115 -6.22 12.72 -38.11
C LYS A 115 -6.84 12.09 -36.86
N LEU A 116 -7.72 11.10 -37.04
CA LEU A 116 -8.35 10.41 -35.92
C LEU A 116 -7.31 9.72 -35.02
N ASN A 117 -6.34 9.02 -35.62
CA ASN A 117 -5.28 8.37 -34.87
C ASN A 117 -4.43 9.39 -34.09
N HIS A 118 -4.09 10.51 -34.71
CA HIS A 118 -3.35 11.58 -34.04
C HIS A 118 -4.14 12.15 -32.85
N GLU A 119 -5.44 12.42 -33.01
CA GLU A 119 -6.29 12.93 -31.93
C GLU A 119 -6.35 11.97 -30.73
N PHE A 120 -6.52 10.67 -30.97
CA PHE A 120 -6.52 9.67 -29.88
C PHE A 120 -5.12 9.50 -29.26
N SER A 121 -4.07 9.49 -30.08
CA SER A 121 -2.69 9.40 -29.59
C SER A 121 -2.34 10.56 -28.65
N GLN A 122 -2.79 11.78 -28.95
CA GLN A 122 -2.63 12.93 -28.06
C GLN A 122 -3.41 12.78 -26.75
N GLN A 123 -4.63 12.24 -26.80
CA GLN A 123 -5.43 11.96 -25.60
C GLN A 123 -4.74 10.91 -24.70
N PHE A 124 -4.26 9.81 -25.30
CA PHE A 124 -3.52 8.78 -24.57
C PHE A 124 -2.24 9.34 -23.96
N LEU A 125 -1.48 10.14 -24.72
CA LEU A 125 -0.25 10.76 -24.22
C LEU A 125 -0.55 11.64 -23.00
N THR A 126 -1.58 12.48 -23.06
CA THR A 126 -1.97 13.34 -21.95
C THR A 126 -2.39 12.52 -20.73
N PHE A 127 -3.16 11.45 -20.95
CA PHE A 127 -3.57 10.54 -19.88
C PHE A 127 -2.37 9.86 -19.22
N PHE A 128 -1.40 9.36 -20.00
CA PHE A 128 -0.20 8.72 -19.46
C PHE A 128 0.69 9.69 -18.70
N GLN A 129 0.85 10.92 -19.17
CA GLN A 129 1.59 11.97 -18.44
C GLN A 129 0.92 12.29 -17.09
N GLN A 130 -0.41 12.37 -17.07
CA GLN A 130 -1.14 12.60 -15.83
C GLN A 130 -1.00 11.41 -14.86
N TRP A 131 -1.13 10.18 -15.37
CA TRP A 131 -0.92 8.97 -14.56
C TRP A 131 0.49 8.95 -13.99
N GLU A 132 1.53 9.16 -14.81
CA GLU A 132 2.91 9.19 -14.34
C GLU A 132 3.11 10.23 -13.21
N ALA A 133 2.55 11.43 -13.37
CA ALA A 133 2.60 12.46 -12.33
C ALA A 133 1.88 12.03 -11.04
N ASP A 134 0.76 11.32 -11.14
CA ASP A 134 0.00 10.85 -9.97
C ASP A 134 0.68 9.65 -9.28
N VAL A 135 1.39 8.80 -10.03
CA VAL A 135 2.27 7.75 -9.46
C VAL A 135 3.41 8.40 -8.67
N GLN A 136 4.11 9.37 -9.25
CA GLN A 136 5.19 10.09 -8.56
C GLN A 136 4.70 10.78 -7.29
N LYS A 137 3.53 11.46 -7.33
CA LYS A 137 2.91 12.02 -6.12
C LYS A 137 2.58 10.94 -5.08
N GLY A 138 2.13 9.77 -5.51
CA GLY A 138 1.88 8.63 -4.64
C GLY A 138 3.14 8.23 -3.88
N GLU A 139 4.25 8.06 -4.59
CA GLU A 139 5.56 7.72 -4.02
C GLU A 139 6.04 8.78 -3.00
N GLU A 140 5.89 10.07 -3.31
CA GLU A 140 6.26 11.15 -2.37
C GLU A 140 5.44 11.11 -1.07
N GLN A 141 4.15 10.77 -1.15
CA GLN A 141 3.30 10.65 0.05
C GLN A 141 3.65 9.40 0.86
N GLU A 142 3.94 8.29 0.18
CA GLU A 142 4.43 7.07 0.83
C GLU A 142 5.72 7.34 1.61
N GLU A 143 6.69 8.04 1.01
CA GLU A 143 7.96 8.37 1.67
C GLU A 143 7.74 9.25 2.91
N LYS A 144 6.86 10.25 2.82
CA LYS A 144 6.48 11.10 3.97
C LYS A 144 5.87 10.27 5.10
N LEU A 145 4.96 9.34 4.77
CA LEU A 145 4.32 8.47 5.75
C LEU A 145 5.32 7.51 6.38
N ALA A 146 6.21 6.90 5.59
CA ALA A 146 7.27 6.02 6.06
C ALA A 146 8.22 6.74 7.04
N ASN A 147 8.60 7.98 6.71
CA ASN A 147 9.42 8.81 7.58
C ASN A 147 8.73 9.15 8.91
N MET A 148 7.44 9.51 8.87
CA MET A 148 6.64 9.76 10.07
C MET A 148 6.52 8.50 10.95
N LEU A 149 6.26 7.35 10.34
CA LEU A 149 6.17 6.07 11.04
C LEU A 149 7.51 5.70 11.70
N ARG A 150 8.62 5.92 11.01
CA ARG A 150 9.97 5.71 11.56
C ARG A 150 10.24 6.62 12.75
N GLN A 151 9.81 7.87 12.72
CA GLN A 151 9.94 8.79 13.86
C GLN A 151 9.07 8.34 15.05
N GLN A 152 7.80 7.98 14.79
CA GLN A 152 6.89 7.39 15.79
C GLN A 152 7.50 6.15 16.46
N GLN A 153 8.07 5.25 15.67
CA GLN A 153 8.73 4.04 16.16
C GLN A 153 9.88 4.37 17.12
N LYS A 154 10.71 5.38 16.81
CA LYS A 154 11.79 5.84 17.70
C LYS A 154 11.25 6.37 19.02
N VAL A 155 10.19 7.20 18.98
CA VAL A 155 9.55 7.75 20.19
C VAL A 155 9.01 6.62 21.06
N PHE A 156 8.35 5.63 20.47
CA PHE A 156 7.80 4.49 21.20
C PHE A 156 8.90 3.63 21.85
N GLN A 157 9.98 3.35 21.11
CA GLN A 157 11.13 2.63 21.65
C GLN A 157 11.78 3.39 22.83
N GLN A 158 11.95 4.71 22.69
CA GLN A 158 12.51 5.54 23.76
C GLN A 158 11.60 5.56 24.99
N ALA A 159 10.28 5.67 24.81
CA ALA A 159 9.31 5.63 25.91
C ALA A 159 9.40 4.30 26.67
N ARG A 160 9.51 3.17 25.94
CA ARG A 160 9.68 1.84 26.54
C ARG A 160 10.97 1.74 27.37
N ILE A 161 12.09 2.27 26.87
CA ILE A 161 13.37 2.29 27.59
C ILE A 161 13.24 3.11 28.88
N VAL A 162 12.66 4.31 28.80
CA VAL A 162 12.47 5.19 29.96
C VAL A 162 11.57 4.54 31.02
N GLN A 163 10.46 3.91 30.61
CA GLN A 163 9.57 3.21 31.54
C GLN A 163 10.27 2.03 32.24
N SER A 164 11.03 1.22 31.48
CA SER A 164 11.80 0.12 32.05
C SER A 164 12.83 0.61 33.08
N GLN A 165 13.52 1.71 32.77
CA GLN A 165 14.49 2.32 33.69
C GLN A 165 13.82 2.89 34.95
N ARG A 166 12.65 3.52 34.82
CA ARG A 166 11.86 4.01 35.97
C ARG A 166 11.45 2.85 36.89
N LEU A 167 10.97 1.74 36.31
CA LEU A 167 10.61 0.55 37.08
C LEU A 167 11.83 -0.02 37.83
N LYS A 168 12.99 -0.09 37.18
CA LYS A 168 14.24 -0.52 37.82
C LYS A 168 14.61 0.38 39.00
N THR A 169 14.45 1.69 38.84
CA THR A 169 14.73 2.66 39.91
C THR A 169 13.79 2.49 41.10
N ILE A 170 12.48 2.30 40.84
CA ILE A 170 11.48 2.04 41.89
C ILE A 170 11.84 0.76 42.66
N LYS A 171 12.19 -0.31 41.94
CA LYS A 171 12.59 -1.59 42.55
C LYS A 171 13.80 -1.41 43.47
N GLN A 172 14.84 -0.72 42.99
CA GLN A 172 16.04 -0.45 43.78
C GLN A 172 15.75 0.38 45.03
N LEU A 173 14.88 1.40 44.92
CA LEU A 173 14.49 2.22 46.06
C LEU A 173 13.74 1.39 47.11
N TYR A 174 12.85 0.50 46.68
CA TYR A 174 12.13 -0.40 47.58
C TYR A 174 13.06 -1.40 48.28
N GLU A 175 14.00 -1.99 47.56
CA GLU A 175 15.02 -2.87 48.13
C GLU A 175 15.89 -2.14 49.18
N GLN A 176 16.28 -0.89 48.90
CA GLN A 176 17.02 -0.07 49.86
C GLN A 176 16.19 0.27 51.09
N TYR A 177 14.91 0.61 50.92
CA TYR A 177 14.00 0.87 52.04
C TYR A 177 13.89 -0.33 52.97
N LEU A 178 13.67 -1.53 52.43
CA LEU A 178 13.61 -2.76 53.22
C LEU A 178 14.91 -3.01 53.98
N LYS A 179 16.06 -2.81 53.32
CA LYS A 179 17.37 -2.95 53.99
C LYS A 179 17.54 -1.96 55.14
N ARG A 180 17.13 -0.70 54.97
CA ARG A 180 17.20 0.32 56.03
C ARG A 180 16.27 0.01 57.21
N MET A 181 15.09 -0.55 56.93
CA MET A 181 14.16 -1.01 57.97
C MET A 181 14.77 -2.15 58.80
N ASP A 182 15.38 -3.14 58.14
CA ASP A 182 16.08 -4.25 58.81
C ASP A 182 17.28 -3.77 59.64
N GLU A 183 18.07 -2.82 59.12
CA GLU A 183 19.16 -2.18 59.89
C GLU A 183 18.63 -1.42 61.13
N LEU A 184 17.51 -0.72 60.99
CA LEU A 184 16.88 0.01 62.09
C LEU A 184 16.34 -0.93 63.17
N GLU A 185 15.70 -2.03 62.78
CA GLU A 185 15.18 -3.04 63.70
C GLU A 185 16.31 -3.64 64.55
N LYS A 186 17.43 -4.03 63.90
CA LYS A 186 18.64 -4.51 64.60
C LYS A 186 19.23 -3.47 65.55
N SER A 187 19.26 -2.19 65.15
CA SER A 187 19.71 -1.12 66.03
C SER A 187 18.81 -0.95 67.25
N ASN A 188 17.49 -1.06 67.07
CA ASN A 188 16.51 -0.95 68.15
C ASN A 188 16.60 -2.13 69.12
N GLU A 189 16.82 -3.35 68.64
CA GLU A 189 17.06 -4.52 69.48
C GLU A 189 18.28 -4.29 70.40
N ASN A 190 19.39 -3.77 69.86
CA ASN A 190 20.58 -3.45 70.65
C ASN A 190 20.30 -2.38 71.72
N LEU A 191 19.57 -1.31 71.36
CA LEU A 191 19.17 -0.27 72.30
C LEU A 191 18.26 -0.83 73.41
N LEU A 192 17.32 -1.70 73.07
CA LEU A 192 16.41 -2.33 74.02
C LEU A 192 17.18 -3.22 75.00
N VAL A 193 18.11 -4.03 74.51
CA VAL A 193 18.99 -4.86 75.36
C VAL A 193 19.83 -3.97 76.29
N GLY A 194 20.37 -2.85 75.79
CA GLY A 194 21.09 -1.86 76.59
C GLY A 194 20.23 -1.28 77.71
N ALA A 195 19.03 -0.78 77.38
CA ALA A 195 18.09 -0.23 78.36
C ALA A 195 17.65 -1.27 79.41
N GLN A 196 17.40 -2.51 78.99
CA GLN A 196 17.06 -3.61 79.89
C GLN A 196 18.20 -3.94 80.86
N ASN A 197 19.45 -3.89 80.39
CA ASN A 197 20.62 -4.10 81.23
C ASN A 197 20.79 -2.97 82.26
N GLU A 198 20.60 -1.71 81.89
CA GLU A 198 20.62 -0.58 82.83
C GLU A 198 19.50 -0.68 83.87
N LEU A 199 18.27 -1.02 83.46
CA LEU A 199 17.16 -1.26 84.39
C LEU A 199 17.50 -2.37 85.39
N ARG A 200 18.13 -3.46 84.94
CA ARG A 200 18.55 -4.55 85.84
C ARG A 200 19.60 -4.09 86.86
N LYS A 201 20.54 -3.21 86.47
CA LYS A 201 21.52 -2.62 87.40
C LYS A 201 20.84 -1.71 88.43
N GLU A 202 19.94 -0.83 87.99
CA GLU A 202 19.16 0.05 88.87
C GLU A 202 18.32 -0.74 89.88
N MET A 203 17.65 -1.82 89.42
CA MET A 203 16.90 -2.72 90.32
C MET A 203 17.82 -3.39 91.35
N ALA A 204 19.01 -3.82 90.97
CA ALA A 204 19.98 -4.41 91.89
C ALA A 204 20.51 -3.39 92.92
N LEU A 205 20.79 -2.15 92.49
CA LEU A 205 21.19 -1.05 93.38
C LEU A 205 20.08 -0.71 94.38
N LEU A 206 18.83 -0.63 93.92
CA LEU A 206 17.67 -0.41 94.77
C LEU A 206 17.50 -1.52 95.80
N GLN A 207 17.58 -2.79 95.37
CA GLN A 207 17.49 -3.94 96.27
C GLN A 207 18.59 -3.91 97.35
N LYS A 208 19.83 -3.61 96.95
CA LYS A 208 20.96 -3.44 97.87
C LYS A 208 20.72 -2.31 98.87
N LYS A 209 20.22 -1.17 98.40
CA LYS A 209 19.90 -0.01 99.25
C LYS A 209 18.84 -0.36 100.30
N ILE A 210 17.73 -0.99 99.89
CA ILE A 210 16.67 -1.43 100.81
C ILE A 210 17.22 -2.37 101.90
N MET A 211 18.08 -3.33 101.54
CA MET A 211 18.73 -4.22 102.50
C MET A 211 19.59 -3.45 103.53
N MET A 212 20.43 -2.53 103.06
CA MET A 212 21.30 -1.74 103.94
C MET A 212 20.49 -0.83 104.88
N ASP A 213 19.49 -0.12 104.36
CA ASP A 213 18.63 0.76 105.14
C ASP A 213 17.86 -0.03 106.22
N THR A 214 17.37 -1.23 105.88
CA THR A 214 16.68 -2.12 106.83
C THR A 214 17.61 -2.60 107.95
N GLN A 215 18.82 -3.07 107.60
CA GLN A 215 19.83 -3.47 108.59
C GLN A 215 20.21 -2.31 109.52
N GLN A 216 20.37 -1.11 108.97
CA GLN A 216 20.71 0.08 109.74
C GLN A 216 19.58 0.46 110.71
N GLN A 217 18.31 0.33 110.28
CA GLN A 217 17.13 0.54 111.12
C GLN A 217 17.04 -0.50 112.25
N GLU A 218 17.31 -1.78 111.97
CA GLU A 218 17.36 -2.84 112.99
C GLU A 218 18.47 -2.57 114.01
N MET A 219 19.68 -2.24 113.56
CA MET A 219 20.79 -1.89 114.45
C MET A 219 20.51 -0.66 115.31
N ALA A 220 19.84 0.36 114.75
CA ALA A 220 19.40 1.52 115.53
C ALA A 220 18.37 1.13 116.59
N THR A 221 17.46 0.22 116.26
CA THR A 221 16.45 -0.31 117.20
C THR A 221 17.11 -1.10 118.33
N VAL A 222 18.08 -1.97 118.02
CA VAL A 222 18.87 -2.72 119.01
C VAL A 222 19.68 -1.78 119.90
N ARG A 223 20.32 -0.75 119.35
CA ARG A 223 21.03 0.25 120.16
C ARG A 223 20.10 0.98 121.12
N LYS A 224 18.91 1.39 120.64
CA LYS A 224 17.90 2.04 121.50
C LYS A 224 17.44 1.11 122.62
N SER A 225 17.15 -0.15 122.32
CA SER A 225 16.71 -1.12 123.34
C SER A 225 17.80 -1.43 124.37
N LEU A 226 19.06 -1.54 123.95
CA LEU A 226 20.21 -1.67 124.86
C LEU A 226 20.40 -0.43 125.74
N GLN A 227 20.27 0.79 125.19
CA GLN A 227 20.32 2.03 125.98
C GLN A 227 19.23 2.10 127.04
N SER A 228 17.99 1.71 126.71
CA SER A 228 16.88 1.66 127.68
C SER A 228 17.02 0.58 128.76
N MET A 229 18.00 -0.33 128.64
CA MET A 229 18.32 -1.30 129.70
C MET A 229 19.47 -0.84 130.60
N LEU A 230 20.28 0.14 130.15
CA LEU A 230 21.45 0.65 130.87
C LEU A 230 21.20 1.98 131.62
N PHE A 231 20.05 2.62 131.39
CA PHE A 231 19.53 3.80 132.08
C PHE A 231 18.07 3.54 132.49
#